data_AF-A0A2I0NF62-F1
#
_entry.id   AF-A0A2I0NF62-F1
#
_cell.length_a   1.000
_cell.length_b   1.000
_cell.length_c   1.000
_cell.angle_alpha   90.00
_cell.angle_beta   90.00
_cell.angle_gamma   90.00
#
_symmetry.space_group_name_H-M   'P 1'
#
loop_
_entity.id
_entity.type
_entity.pdbx_description
1 polymer ?
#
loop_
_entity_poly.entity_id
_entity_poly.type
_entity_poly.pdbx_seq_one_letter_code
_entity_poly.pdbx_strand_id
1 'polypeptide(L)'
;FVEGYRDAMAPRRNESTPAPAEEIASHQARKIAEQAAALREPASPSMRDRLERMVGPIPDRSPVIVTEKATVTIASATRCSTASALSIALLDCQGDAPSCEVCGAITVRNGSCYKCLNCGHSMGCS
;
A
#
# COMPACT_ATOMS: atom_id res chain seq x y z
N PHE A 1 38.22 27.95 9.84
CA PHE A 1 36.82 27.92 10.26
C PHE A 1 36.44 29.33 10.66
N VAL A 2 35.54 30.00 9.93
CA VAL A 2 35.03 31.30 10.37
C VAL A 2 34.04 31.03 11.49
N GLU A 3 34.37 31.50 12.68
CA GLU A 3 33.55 31.36 13.88
C GLU A 3 32.18 32.02 13.63
N GLY A 4 31.09 31.30 13.91
CA GLY A 4 29.71 31.77 13.68
C GLY A 4 29.09 31.48 12.30
N TYR A 5 29.81 30.90 11.32
CA TYR A 5 29.21 30.57 10.01
C TYR A 5 28.08 29.53 10.09
N ARG A 6 28.20 28.57 11.03
CA ARG A 6 27.18 27.53 11.23
C ARG A 6 25.90 28.08 11.84
N ASP A 7 26.02 29.04 12.76
CA ASP A 7 24.88 29.61 13.47
C ASP A 7 24.13 30.63 12.59
N ALA A 8 24.82 31.35 11.73
CA ALA A 8 24.21 32.24 10.73
C ALA A 8 23.36 31.49 9.69
N MET A 9 23.69 30.22 9.44
CA MET A 9 23.00 29.33 8.49
C MET A 9 22.00 28.39 9.17
N ALA A 10 21.81 28.48 10.50
CA ALA A 10 20.86 27.64 11.20
C ALA A 10 19.41 28.06 10.86
N PRO A 11 18.53 27.12 10.49
CA PRO A 11 17.14 27.43 10.19
C PRO A 11 16.45 27.99 11.43
N ARG A 12 15.97 29.23 11.34
CA ARG A 12 15.25 29.91 12.43
C ARG A 12 13.88 29.26 12.58
N ARG A 13 13.78 28.27 13.47
CA ARG A 13 12.50 27.75 13.94
C ARG A 13 11.79 28.93 14.59
N ASN A 14 10.71 29.43 13.98
CA ASN A 14 9.94 30.49 14.58
C ASN A 14 9.47 30.00 15.96
N GLU A 15 9.66 30.83 16.98
CA GLU A 15 9.06 30.59 18.29
C GLU A 15 7.58 30.96 18.18
N SER A 16 6.83 30.19 17.37
CA SER A 16 5.40 30.14 17.53
C SER A 16 5.19 29.29 18.77
N THR A 17 4.77 29.92 19.87
CA THR A 17 4.23 29.24 21.04
C THR A 17 3.40 28.05 20.56
N PRO A 18 3.68 26.80 20.98
CA PRO A 18 2.84 25.69 20.57
C PRO A 18 1.46 25.97 21.16
N ALA A 19 0.49 26.24 20.29
CA ALA A 19 -0.91 26.12 20.65
C ALA A 19 -1.09 24.73 21.30
N PRO A 20 -1.82 24.63 22.43
CA PRO A 20 -1.87 23.40 23.21
C PRO A 20 -2.27 22.24 22.31
N ALA A 21 -1.42 21.21 22.26
CA ALA A 21 -1.59 20.03 21.43
C ALA A 21 -2.94 19.33 21.64
N GLU A 22 -3.61 19.61 22.76
CA GLU A 22 -4.95 19.12 23.11
C GLU A 22 -6.05 19.61 22.15
N GLU A 23 -5.96 20.84 21.62
CA GLU A 23 -7.00 21.41 20.73
C GLU A 23 -6.88 20.85 19.30
N ILE A 24 -5.66 20.62 18.83
CA ILE A 24 -5.40 20.01 17.51
C ILE A 24 -5.79 18.53 17.53
N ALA A 25 -5.48 17.82 18.62
CA ALA A 25 -5.83 16.40 18.78
C ALA A 25 -7.35 16.18 18.81
N SER A 26 -8.10 17.06 19.47
CA SER A 26 -9.57 16.97 19.55
C SER A 26 -10.26 17.34 18.22
N HIS A 27 -9.74 18.33 17.49
CA HIS A 27 -10.22 18.61 16.12
C HIS A 27 -9.90 17.48 15.12
N GLN A 28 -8.72 16.86 15.22
CA GLN A 28 -8.37 15.70 14.40
C GLN A 28 -9.23 14.48 14.74
N ALA A 29 -9.43 14.18 16.03
CA ALA A 29 -10.28 13.08 16.47
C ALA A 29 -11.72 13.21 15.95
N ARG A 30 -12.28 14.42 15.97
CA ARG A 30 -13.63 14.69 15.48
C ARG A 30 -13.73 14.54 13.96
N LYS A 31 -12.74 15.00 13.19
CA LYS A 31 -12.68 14.79 11.73
C LYS A 31 -12.54 13.30 11.37
N ILE A 32 -11.73 12.55 12.11
CA ILE A 32 -11.55 11.10 11.90
C ILE A 32 -12.88 10.36 12.19
N ALA A 33 -13.58 10.73 13.25
CA ALA A 33 -14.89 10.15 13.59
C ALA A 33 -15.96 10.45 12.53
N GLU A 34 -15.99 11.68 12.00
CA GLU A 34 -16.93 12.10 10.95
C GLU A 34 -16.65 11.39 9.62
N GLN A 35 -15.37 11.22 9.25
CA GLN A 35 -14.97 10.42 8.09
C GLN A 35 -15.29 8.94 8.26
N ALA A 36 -15.13 8.38 9.47
CA ALA A 36 -15.50 7.00 9.77
C ALA A 36 -17.02 6.78 9.72
N ALA A 37 -17.82 7.77 10.11
CA ALA A 37 -19.28 7.73 10.00
C ALA A 37 -19.74 7.78 8.53
N ALA A 38 -19.06 8.57 7.69
CA ALA A 38 -19.36 8.66 6.25
C ALA A 38 -19.03 7.37 5.47
N LEU A 39 -18.17 6.50 5.99
CA LEU A 39 -17.85 5.18 5.43
C LEU A 39 -18.75 4.04 5.95
N ARG A 40 -19.71 4.35 6.83
CA ARG A 40 -20.66 3.35 7.34
C ARG A 40 -21.80 3.16 6.34
N GLU A 41 -21.51 2.40 5.30
CA GLU A 41 -22.53 1.81 4.42
C GLU A 41 -23.60 1.08 5.26
N PRO A 42 -24.89 1.15 4.90
CA PRO A 42 -25.89 0.29 5.53
C PRO A 42 -25.46 -1.15 5.27
N ALA A 43 -25.41 -1.97 6.32
CA ALA A 43 -24.92 -3.35 6.26
C ALA A 43 -25.57 -4.09 5.08
N SER A 44 -24.80 -4.28 4.01
CA SER A 44 -25.19 -5.14 2.91
C SER A 44 -25.32 -6.56 3.48
N PRO A 45 -26.32 -7.34 3.04
CA PRO A 45 -26.49 -8.70 3.53
C PRO A 45 -25.19 -9.47 3.31
N SER A 46 -24.75 -10.19 4.33
CA SER A 46 -23.41 -10.77 4.39
C SER A 46 -23.11 -11.61 3.14
N MET A 47 -21.84 -11.69 2.76
CA MET A 47 -21.37 -12.53 1.64
C MET A 47 -21.92 -13.97 1.69
N ARG A 48 -22.22 -14.48 2.89
CA ARG A 48 -22.83 -15.80 3.11
C ARG A 48 -24.25 -15.88 2.51
N ASP A 49 -25.10 -14.89 2.79
CA ASP A 49 -26.47 -14.79 2.23
C ASP A 49 -26.49 -14.70 0.70
N ARG A 50 -25.47 -14.05 0.12
CA ARG A 50 -25.35 -13.91 -1.33
C ARG A 50 -24.84 -15.19 -2.00
N LEU A 51 -23.99 -15.95 -1.31
CA LEU A 51 -23.47 -17.23 -1.79
C LEU A 51 -24.54 -18.32 -1.76
N GLU A 52 -25.35 -18.36 -0.71
CA GLU A 52 -26.41 -19.35 -0.51
C GLU A 52 -27.55 -19.23 -1.52
N ARG A 53 -27.77 -18.02 -2.05
CA ARG A 53 -28.79 -17.77 -3.10
C ARG A 53 -28.31 -18.07 -4.52
N MET A 54 -26.98 -18.14 -4.74
CA MET A 54 -26.39 -18.44 -6.05
C MET A 54 -26.11 -19.94 -6.25
N VAL A 55 -26.00 -20.72 -5.17
CA VAL A 55 -25.74 -22.16 -5.25
C VAL A 55 -26.98 -22.92 -4.76
N GLY A 56 -27.90 -23.20 -5.68
CA GLY A 56 -28.90 -24.25 -5.44
C GLY A 56 -28.23 -25.61 -5.22
N PRO A 57 -28.92 -26.61 -4.63
CA PRO A 57 -28.33 -27.92 -4.36
C PRO A 57 -27.81 -28.56 -5.65
N ILE A 58 -26.52 -28.87 -5.68
CA ILE A 58 -25.80 -29.41 -6.85
C ILE A 58 -26.22 -30.87 -7.06
N PRO A 59 -26.81 -31.27 -8.20
CA PRO A 59 -26.93 -32.68 -8.54
C PRO A 59 -25.57 -33.24 -8.95
N ASP A 60 -25.18 -34.34 -8.31
CA ASP A 60 -23.94 -35.08 -8.54
C ASP A 60 -23.81 -35.51 -10.01
N ARG A 61 -22.80 -35.01 -10.74
CA ARG A 61 -22.30 -35.59 -12.01
C ARG A 61 -20.98 -34.94 -12.50
N SER A 62 -20.07 -35.83 -12.87
CA SER A 62 -18.69 -35.69 -13.37
C SER A 62 -18.37 -34.57 -14.38
N PRO A 63 -17.09 -34.14 -14.48
CA PRO A 63 -16.72 -32.90 -15.18
C PRO A 63 -16.64 -33.07 -16.70
N VAL A 64 -17.21 -32.10 -17.42
CA VAL A 64 -16.98 -31.87 -18.85
C VAL A 64 -16.16 -30.59 -19.00
N ILE A 65 -15.04 -30.68 -19.71
CA ILE A 65 -14.16 -29.54 -20.02
C ILE A 65 -14.78 -28.75 -21.18
N VAL A 66 -14.98 -27.43 -20.99
CA VAL A 66 -15.15 -26.49 -22.11
C VAL A 66 -14.38 -25.20 -21.82
N THR A 67 -13.57 -24.82 -22.81
CA THR A 67 -12.80 -23.59 -22.95
C THR A 67 -13.70 -22.41 -23.35
N GLU A 68 -13.59 -21.24 -22.71
CA GLU A 68 -13.99 -19.96 -23.32
C GLU A 68 -13.32 -18.74 -22.68
N LYS A 69 -12.95 -17.77 -23.53
CA LYS A 69 -12.18 -16.55 -23.25
C LYS A 69 -12.85 -15.67 -22.18
N ALA A 70 -12.16 -15.42 -21.07
CA ALA A 70 -12.53 -14.38 -20.12
C ALA A 70 -11.82 -13.06 -20.47
N THR A 71 -12.56 -12.09 -21.00
CA THR A 71 -12.15 -10.68 -21.02
C THR A 71 -12.16 -10.18 -19.58
N VAL A 72 -10.98 -9.93 -19.01
CA VAL A 72 -10.85 -9.36 -17.67
C VAL A 72 -11.02 -7.86 -17.76
N THR A 73 -12.20 -7.37 -17.40
CA THR A 73 -12.41 -5.94 -17.11
C THR A 73 -11.84 -5.67 -15.73
N ILE A 74 -10.59 -5.22 -15.66
CA ILE A 74 -9.99 -4.76 -14.40
C ILE A 74 -10.63 -3.41 -14.09
N ALA A 75 -11.65 -3.41 -13.22
CA ALA A 75 -12.11 -2.20 -12.58
C ALA A 75 -10.96 -1.68 -11.69
N SER A 76 -10.15 -0.79 -12.25
CA SER A 76 -9.10 -0.07 -11.51
C SER A 76 -9.77 0.87 -10.53
N ALA A 77 -10.11 0.35 -9.35
CA ALA A 77 -10.37 1.17 -8.18
C ALA A 77 -9.04 1.80 -7.75
N THR A 78 -8.68 2.90 -8.40
CA THR A 78 -7.56 3.76 -8.02
C THR A 78 -7.89 4.39 -6.68
N ARG A 79 -7.60 3.66 -5.60
CA ARG A 79 -7.40 4.28 -4.30
C ARG A 79 -6.09 5.05 -4.40
N CYS A 80 -6.19 6.34 -4.66
CA CYS A 80 -5.07 7.25 -4.57
C CYS A 80 -4.77 7.46 -3.07
N SER A 81 -4.14 6.47 -2.43
CA SER A 81 -3.42 6.75 -1.20
C SER A 81 -2.33 7.75 -1.58
N THR A 82 -2.30 8.91 -0.93
CA THR A 82 -1.17 9.85 -1.05
C THR A 82 0.10 9.10 -0.66
N ALA A 83 0.81 8.58 -1.66
CA ALA A 83 2.07 7.88 -1.44
C ALA A 83 3.00 8.88 -0.76
N SER A 84 3.55 8.50 0.40
CA SER A 84 4.55 9.32 1.07
C SER A 84 5.68 9.65 0.09
N ALA A 85 6.28 10.83 0.17
CA ALA A 85 7.41 11.21 -0.70
C ALA A 85 8.53 10.14 -0.68
N LEU A 86 8.70 9.47 0.46
CA LEU A 86 9.59 8.32 0.62
C LEU A 86 9.14 7.11 -0.23
N SER A 87 7.84 6.81 -0.25
CA SER A 87 7.27 5.73 -1.04
C SER A 87 7.42 5.96 -2.54
N ILE A 88 7.32 7.21 -3.00
CA ILE A 88 7.53 7.57 -4.41
C ILE A 88 9.01 7.42 -4.79
N ALA A 89 9.92 7.93 -3.97
CA ALA A 89 11.36 7.79 -4.22
C ALA A 89 11.83 6.32 -4.21
N LEU A 90 11.20 5.47 -3.39
CA LEU A 90 11.47 4.03 -3.38
C LEU A 90 10.92 3.31 -4.63
N LEU A 91 9.82 3.79 -5.20
CA LEU A 91 9.20 3.19 -6.39
C LEU A 91 10.07 3.38 -7.64
N ASP A 92 10.64 4.57 -7.83
CA ASP A 92 11.57 4.83 -8.94
C ASP A 92 12.83 3.94 -8.87
N CYS A 93 13.20 3.51 -7.66
CA CYS A 93 14.31 2.59 -7.44
C CYS A 93 13.94 1.10 -7.60
N GLN A 94 12.67 0.77 -7.87
CA GLN A 94 12.17 -0.61 -8.05
C GLN A 94 11.95 -1.00 -9.52
N GLY A 95 12.11 -0.07 -10.47
CA GLY A 95 11.86 -0.30 -11.90
C GLY A 95 12.91 -1.16 -12.62
N ASP A 96 14.13 -1.27 -12.08
CA ASP A 96 15.26 -2.00 -12.67
C ASP A 96 15.58 -3.31 -11.91
N ALA A 97 14.56 -3.98 -11.37
CA ALA A 97 14.77 -5.19 -10.60
C ALA A 97 14.96 -6.41 -11.53
N PRO A 98 16.15 -7.03 -11.58
CA PRO A 98 16.37 -8.20 -12.42
C PRO A 98 15.61 -9.43 -11.89
N SER A 99 15.33 -10.38 -12.78
CA SER A 99 14.82 -11.70 -12.40
C SER A 99 15.88 -12.47 -11.63
N CYS A 100 15.45 -13.27 -10.66
CA CYS A 100 16.34 -14.14 -9.90
C CYS A 100 16.94 -15.24 -10.79
N GLU A 101 18.26 -15.43 -10.75
CA GLU A 101 18.96 -16.48 -11.52
C GLU A 101 18.63 -17.91 -11.06
N VAL A 102 18.18 -18.07 -9.81
CA VAL A 102 17.87 -19.40 -9.24
C VAL A 102 16.44 -19.82 -9.54
N CYS A 103 15.46 -18.92 -9.40
CA CYS A 103 14.04 -19.28 -9.47
C CYS A 103 13.19 -18.40 -10.42
N GLY A 104 13.80 -17.46 -11.15
CA GLY A 104 13.13 -16.64 -12.17
C GLY A 104 12.16 -15.57 -11.65
N ALA A 105 11.88 -15.53 -10.34
CA ALA A 105 11.00 -14.51 -9.76
C ALA A 105 11.65 -13.13 -9.78
N ILE A 106 10.84 -12.07 -9.96
CA ILE A 106 11.31 -10.68 -9.86
C ILE A 106 11.87 -10.43 -8.47
N THR A 107 13.09 -9.90 -8.40
CA THR A 107 13.75 -9.59 -7.14
C THR A 107 13.24 -8.26 -6.57
N VAL A 108 13.48 -8.02 -5.28
CA VAL A 108 13.10 -6.77 -4.60
C VAL A 108 14.34 -6.11 -4.02
N ARG A 109 14.47 -4.80 -4.21
CA ARG A 109 15.57 -4.02 -3.64
C ARG A 109 15.49 -4.00 -2.10
N ASN A 110 16.58 -4.36 -1.43
CA ASN A 110 16.75 -4.30 0.01
C ASN A 110 18.04 -3.53 0.32
N GLY A 111 17.90 -2.20 0.45
CA GLY A 111 19.06 -1.31 0.52
C GLY A 111 19.79 -1.23 -0.82
N SER A 112 21.10 -1.46 -0.85
CA SER A 112 21.91 -1.42 -2.08
C SER A 112 21.86 -2.72 -2.90
N CYS A 113 21.19 -3.75 -2.40
CA CYS A 113 21.21 -5.10 -2.95
C CYS A 113 19.81 -5.53 -3.41
N TYR A 114 19.73 -6.61 -4.17
CA TYR A 114 18.47 -7.25 -4.54
C TYR A 114 18.30 -8.58 -3.81
N LYS A 115 17.08 -8.85 -3.31
CA LYS A 115 16.74 -10.11 -2.63
C LYS A 115 15.52 -10.74 -3.27
N CYS A 116 15.62 -12.03 -3.55
CA CYS A 116 14.47 -12.83 -3.97
C CYS A 116 13.63 -13.21 -2.74
N LEU A 117 12.32 -12.94 -2.79
CA LEU A 117 11.39 -13.33 -1.73
C LEU A 117 10.93 -14.79 -1.84
N ASN A 118 11.18 -15.45 -2.97
CA ASN A 118 10.72 -16.82 -3.20
C ASN A 118 11.77 -17.88 -2.85
N CYS A 119 13.06 -17.62 -3.13
CA CYS A 119 14.16 -18.55 -2.85
C CYS A 119 15.22 -18.00 -1.89
N GLY A 120 15.12 -16.73 -1.50
CA GLY A 120 16.06 -16.11 -0.55
C GLY A 120 17.42 -15.72 -1.12
N HIS A 121 17.69 -15.99 -2.40
CA HIS A 121 18.94 -15.61 -3.06
C HIS A 121 19.13 -14.08 -3.09
N SER A 122 20.35 -13.62 -2.83
CA SER A 122 20.71 -12.21 -2.69
C SER A 122 21.84 -11.83 -3.65
N MET A 123 21.62 -10.77 -4.44
CA MET A 123 22.51 -10.32 -5.50
C MET A 123 23.01 -8.91 -5.16
N GLY A 124 24.33 -8.69 -5.26
CA GLY A 124 24.93 -7.37 -5.05
C GLY A 124 25.00 -6.90 -3.60
N CYS A 125 25.04 -7.81 -2.62
CA CYS A 125 25.31 -7.47 -1.22
C CYS A 125 26.82 -7.29 -1.02
N SER A 126 27.34 -6.06 -1.13
CA SER A 126 28.71 -5.69 -0.75
C SER A 126 28.79 -5.19 0.68
#